data_AF-A0A221WAY9-F1
#
_entry.id   AF-A0A221WAY9-F1
#
_cell.length_a   1.000
_cell.length_b   1.000
_cell.length_c   1.000
_cell.angle_alpha   90.00
_cell.angle_beta   90.00
_cell.angle_gamma   90.00
#
_symmetry.space_group_name_H-M   'P 1'
#
loop_
_entity.id
_entity.type
_entity.pdbx_description
1 polymer ?
#
loop_
_entity_poly.entity_id
_entity_poly.type
_entity_poly.pdbx_seq_one_letter_code
_entity_poly.pdbx_strand_id
1 'polypeptide(L)'
;MLLSELWELINREPFGYRPKTTVVESYEMAYGPTVDSFVKHISEVHLARPAGHYNGNTYSETNYLIAGGGVITHSDLSRIWNSQDGIGQVATSAYCLFLGAGGRLAMSNDSQMFNLRTDHPTLPAQRMYSDRTIERTVSEATERAFGFPLSVNRYSGSEITLHVGNVSSPETMPPSEEYLRELFELPLLRDQGDGVRAFIGMLLPIVTSQYPLVIIDEPEAFLHPPQAYLFGKLLSEQRNNGTQIIIATHSEDIIKGVASVGSSENISISRITRANRGNSVSQIDTSALRQLFTDPLLKFYPVLGGLFSQGTILCESDSDCTYYRAILDSQPDVEGVKSAARKNVHFSYGNGLSRMARMADVLIAAGVPAAVIVDIDFLRDDADFSRLVTVMGGTPEHFKTHRNVISSVVSGWGSKVNRIAARARTAAAFDSSADKFLSNSEIKEIQESVSPVSGWRRLKADGVQILSGNSISSFRVIDQGLRELGIFVVPCGELERFHKDVPSRNKAEWLRVVIETERFKSSTEARLLIDSVIDYIAEPRSRSSAGTRGRKRED
;
A
#
# COMPACT_ATOMS: atom_id res chain seq x y z
N MET A 1 0.72 18.54 0.40
CA MET A 1 1.62 19.57 -0.19
C MET A 1 1.70 19.47 -1.71
N LEU A 2 2.05 18.31 -2.30
CA LEU A 2 2.06 18.15 -3.77
C LEU A 2 0.69 18.43 -4.39
N LEU A 3 -0.36 17.77 -3.90
CA LEU A 3 -1.71 17.90 -4.46
C LEU A 3 -2.35 19.25 -4.16
N SER A 4 -2.05 19.86 -3.03
CA SER A 4 -2.49 21.23 -2.71
C SER A 4 -1.86 22.26 -3.64
N GLU A 5 -0.55 22.14 -3.94
CA GLU A 5 0.13 23.04 -4.89
C GLU A 5 -0.37 22.83 -6.33
N LEU A 6 -0.64 21.57 -6.73
CA LEU A 6 -1.28 21.27 -8.02
C LEU A 6 -2.67 21.92 -8.11
N TRP A 7 -3.48 21.80 -7.06
CA TRP A 7 -4.79 22.44 -6.99
C TRP A 7 -4.70 23.97 -7.09
N GLU A 8 -3.77 24.59 -6.36
CA GLU A 8 -3.54 26.04 -6.42
C GLU A 8 -3.14 26.51 -7.82
N LEU A 9 -2.33 25.73 -8.53
CA LEU A 9 -1.96 26.01 -9.92
C LEU A 9 -3.18 25.93 -10.86
N ILE A 10 -4.02 24.91 -10.72
CA ILE A 10 -5.22 24.72 -11.55
C ILE A 10 -6.25 25.83 -11.30
N ASN A 11 -6.49 26.19 -10.03
CA ASN A 11 -7.50 27.17 -9.62
C ASN A 11 -7.05 28.63 -9.80
N ARG A 12 -5.89 28.85 -10.40
CA ARG A 12 -5.31 30.18 -10.57
C ARG A 12 -5.94 30.93 -11.74
N GLU A 13 -6.08 32.25 -11.58
CA GLU A 13 -6.53 33.10 -12.67
C GLU A 13 -5.56 33.04 -13.87
N PRO A 14 -6.10 32.90 -15.09
CA PRO A 14 -5.29 32.82 -16.30
C PRO A 14 -4.48 34.12 -16.49
N PHE A 15 -3.27 34.01 -17.05
CA PHE A 15 -2.36 35.14 -17.35
C PHE A 15 -1.79 35.92 -16.15
N GLY A 16 -1.91 35.43 -14.91
CA GLY A 16 -1.26 36.07 -13.75
C GLY A 16 0.26 35.85 -13.65
N TYR A 17 0.91 36.38 -12.61
CA TYR A 17 2.29 36.03 -12.22
C TYR A 17 2.38 34.62 -11.62
N ARG A 18 3.17 33.72 -12.22
CA ARG A 18 3.32 32.34 -11.74
C ARG A 18 4.25 32.34 -10.52
N PRO A 19 3.76 32.01 -9.30
CA PRO A 19 4.62 31.92 -8.15
C PRO A 19 5.69 30.85 -8.40
N LYS A 20 6.89 31.04 -7.85
CA LYS A 20 7.90 29.98 -7.86
C LYS A 20 7.33 28.78 -7.10
N THR A 21 7.03 27.73 -7.83
CA THR A 21 6.59 26.47 -7.26
C THR A 21 7.79 25.73 -6.68
N THR A 22 7.57 25.03 -5.57
CA THR A 22 8.62 24.26 -4.90
C THR A 22 8.59 22.80 -5.33
N VAL A 23 7.41 22.28 -5.71
CA VAL A 23 7.22 20.85 -6.00
C VAL A 23 6.72 20.57 -7.43
N VAL A 24 5.81 21.39 -7.97
CA VAL A 24 5.22 21.15 -9.31
C VAL A 24 5.86 22.08 -10.36
N GLU A 25 6.71 21.53 -11.23
CA GLU A 25 7.37 22.30 -12.30
C GLU A 25 6.42 22.69 -13.44
N SER A 26 5.55 21.77 -13.86
CA SER A 26 4.53 21.99 -14.89
C SER A 26 3.41 20.96 -14.78
N TYR A 27 2.25 21.29 -15.32
CA TYR A 27 1.14 20.35 -15.52
C TYR A 27 0.51 20.65 -16.89
N GLU A 28 -0.10 19.65 -17.50
CA GLU A 28 -0.83 19.79 -18.76
C GLU A 28 -2.29 19.35 -18.51
N MET A 29 -3.24 20.20 -18.87
CA MET A 29 -4.67 19.86 -18.81
C MET A 29 -5.26 19.83 -20.21
N ALA A 30 -5.82 18.68 -20.57
CA ALA A 30 -6.58 18.51 -21.80
C ALA A 30 -8.07 18.51 -21.44
N TYR A 31 -8.74 19.65 -21.58
CA TYR A 31 -10.17 19.76 -21.30
C TYR A 31 -11.07 19.34 -22.49
N GLY A 32 -10.46 18.98 -23.63
CA GLY A 32 -11.11 18.53 -24.87
C GLY A 32 -10.21 18.71 -26.10
N PRO A 33 -10.70 18.40 -27.32
CA PRO A 33 -9.97 18.68 -28.55
C PRO A 33 -10.14 20.13 -29.05
N THR A 34 -11.21 20.84 -28.64
CA THR A 34 -11.55 22.18 -29.14
C THR A 34 -12.17 23.07 -28.05
N VAL A 35 -12.12 24.39 -28.26
CA VAL A 35 -12.82 25.38 -27.41
C VAL A 35 -14.32 25.10 -27.35
N ASP A 36 -14.94 24.69 -28.46
CA ASP A 36 -16.37 24.37 -28.48
C ASP A 36 -16.70 23.17 -27.57
N SER A 37 -15.80 22.18 -27.47
CA SER A 37 -15.96 21.06 -26.55
C SER A 37 -15.92 21.51 -25.09
N PHE A 38 -15.03 22.46 -24.77
CA PHE A 38 -14.90 23.06 -23.44
C PHE A 38 -16.16 23.85 -23.06
N VAL A 39 -16.59 24.73 -23.95
CA VAL A 39 -17.79 25.55 -23.77
C VAL A 39 -19.03 24.67 -23.64
N LYS A 40 -19.12 23.60 -24.44
CA LYS A 40 -20.21 22.63 -24.33
C LYS A 40 -20.25 21.99 -22.94
N HIS A 41 -19.13 21.51 -22.42
CA HIS A 41 -19.08 20.94 -21.07
C HIS A 41 -19.53 21.96 -20.00
N ILE A 42 -19.06 23.21 -20.09
CA ILE A 42 -19.51 24.27 -19.19
C ILE A 42 -21.02 24.53 -19.30
N SER A 43 -21.59 24.46 -20.50
CA SER A 43 -23.04 24.62 -20.70
C SER A 43 -23.89 23.46 -20.19
N GLU A 44 -23.30 22.27 -19.99
CA GLU A 44 -23.96 21.11 -19.38
C GLU A 44 -23.98 21.22 -17.85
N VAL A 45 -22.98 21.90 -17.27
CA VAL A 45 -22.83 22.07 -15.82
C VAL A 45 -23.50 23.35 -15.30
N HIS A 46 -23.38 24.45 -16.06
CA HIS A 46 -23.84 25.78 -15.67
C HIS A 46 -24.96 26.29 -16.58
N LEU A 47 -25.88 27.07 -16.01
CA LEU A 47 -26.98 27.68 -16.77
C LEU A 47 -26.43 28.69 -17.78
N ALA A 48 -26.57 28.38 -19.07
CA ALA A 48 -26.25 29.28 -20.16
C ALA A 48 -27.40 30.28 -20.40
N ARG A 49 -27.08 31.58 -20.37
CA ARG A 49 -28.01 32.68 -20.68
C ARG A 49 -27.54 33.38 -21.95
N PRO A 50 -28.37 33.49 -22.99
CA PRO A 50 -28.02 34.25 -24.19
C PRO A 50 -27.82 35.74 -23.87
N ALA A 51 -27.27 36.50 -24.82
CA ALA A 51 -27.12 37.95 -24.68
C ALA A 51 -28.48 38.60 -24.36
N GLY A 52 -28.52 39.48 -23.36
CA GLY A 52 -29.77 40.03 -22.86
C GLY A 52 -29.64 40.78 -21.54
N HIS A 53 -30.79 41.28 -21.05
CA HIS A 53 -30.89 42.02 -19.80
C HIS A 53 -31.40 41.10 -18.69
N TYR A 54 -30.64 40.96 -17.60
CA TYR A 54 -30.96 40.09 -16.48
C TYR A 54 -30.63 40.79 -15.15
N ASN A 55 -31.58 40.88 -14.23
CA ASN A 55 -31.41 41.40 -12.85
C ASN A 55 -30.47 42.62 -12.74
N GLY A 56 -30.67 43.66 -13.56
CA GLY A 56 -29.91 44.91 -13.50
C GLY A 56 -28.59 44.93 -14.29
N ASN A 57 -28.16 43.81 -14.87
CA ASN A 57 -26.96 43.72 -15.72
C ASN A 57 -27.34 43.41 -17.17
N THR A 58 -26.60 43.99 -18.11
CA THR A 58 -26.74 43.75 -19.54
C THR A 58 -25.53 42.99 -20.04
N TYR A 59 -25.74 41.84 -20.66
CA TYR A 59 -24.67 41.03 -21.23
C TYR A 59 -24.76 41.05 -22.75
N SER A 60 -23.65 41.43 -23.39
CA SER A 60 -23.53 41.51 -24.86
C SER A 60 -23.34 40.16 -25.54
N GLU A 61 -23.06 39.11 -24.77
CA GLU A 61 -22.81 37.76 -25.25
C GLU A 61 -23.40 36.71 -24.29
N THR A 62 -23.36 35.43 -24.71
CA THR A 62 -23.79 34.31 -23.87
C THR A 62 -22.93 34.27 -22.60
N ASN A 63 -23.61 34.18 -21.46
CA ASN A 63 -23.00 34.15 -20.15
C ASN A 63 -23.45 32.92 -19.36
N TYR A 64 -22.56 32.42 -18.51
CA TYR A 64 -22.73 31.20 -17.74
C TYR A 64 -22.74 31.56 -16.26
N LEU A 65 -23.82 31.20 -15.57
CA LEU A 65 -23.95 31.45 -14.13
C LEU A 65 -23.20 30.37 -13.35
N ILE A 66 -22.18 30.77 -12.60
CA ILE A 66 -21.42 29.87 -11.73
C ILE A 66 -22.10 29.75 -10.36
N ALA A 67 -21.94 28.60 -9.71
CA ALA A 67 -22.18 28.44 -8.27
C ALA A 67 -21.52 29.58 -7.46
N GLY A 68 -22.30 30.25 -6.60
CA GLY A 68 -21.87 31.44 -5.84
C GLY A 68 -22.25 32.79 -6.46
N GLY A 69 -22.93 32.80 -7.61
CA GLY A 69 -23.49 34.02 -8.22
C GLY A 69 -22.54 34.76 -9.17
N GLY A 70 -21.37 34.18 -9.46
CA GLY A 70 -20.45 34.67 -10.49
C GLY A 70 -21.01 34.46 -11.90
N VAL A 71 -20.55 35.26 -12.86
CA VAL A 71 -20.94 35.16 -14.27
C VAL A 71 -19.69 35.13 -15.14
N ILE A 72 -19.59 34.16 -16.04
CA ILE A 72 -18.49 34.03 -17.01
C ILE A 72 -19.03 34.18 -18.41
N THR A 73 -18.34 34.94 -19.25
CA THR A 73 -18.72 35.11 -20.66
C THR A 73 -18.12 34.05 -21.57
N HIS A 74 -18.70 33.85 -22.74
CA HIS A 74 -18.13 32.99 -23.78
C HIS A 74 -16.69 33.40 -24.16
N SER A 75 -16.43 34.71 -24.27
CA SER A 75 -15.11 35.26 -24.52
C SER A 75 -14.10 34.92 -23.41
N ASP A 76 -14.53 34.96 -22.14
CA ASP A 76 -13.69 34.54 -21.01
C ASP A 76 -13.32 33.05 -21.08
N LEU A 77 -14.26 32.17 -21.41
CA LEU A 77 -13.99 30.73 -21.58
C LEU A 77 -12.98 30.46 -22.69
N SER A 78 -13.12 31.16 -23.82
CA SER A 78 -12.18 31.06 -24.94
C SER A 78 -10.78 31.54 -24.56
N ARG A 79 -10.70 32.59 -23.74
CA ARG A 79 -9.44 33.13 -23.21
C ARG A 79 -8.79 32.17 -22.21
N ILE A 80 -9.59 31.57 -21.33
CA ILE A 80 -9.16 30.57 -20.33
C ILE A 80 -8.55 29.35 -21.02
N TRP A 81 -9.24 28.81 -22.03
CA TRP A 81 -8.76 27.66 -22.82
C TRP A 81 -7.35 27.88 -23.40
N ASN A 82 -7.06 29.10 -23.87
CA ASN A 82 -5.77 29.43 -24.48
C ASN A 82 -4.65 29.69 -23.47
N SER A 83 -4.96 29.88 -22.19
CA SER A 83 -3.99 30.38 -21.21
C SER A 83 -3.02 29.33 -20.68
N GLN A 84 -3.42 28.04 -20.64
CA GLN A 84 -2.70 26.89 -20.05
C GLN A 84 -2.12 27.05 -18.63
N ASP A 85 -2.13 28.25 -18.04
CA ASP A 85 -1.50 28.63 -16.77
C ASP A 85 -2.45 28.62 -15.56
N GLY A 86 -3.70 28.19 -15.76
CA GLY A 86 -4.77 28.11 -14.76
C GLY A 86 -6.15 28.39 -15.38
N ILE A 87 -7.22 27.90 -14.75
CA ILE A 87 -8.60 28.13 -15.23
C ILE A 87 -9.48 28.91 -14.24
N GLY A 88 -8.86 29.48 -13.20
CA GLY A 88 -9.51 30.36 -12.24
C GLY A 88 -10.78 29.76 -11.64
N GLN A 89 -11.82 30.58 -11.49
CA GLN A 89 -13.11 30.18 -10.94
C GLN A 89 -13.82 29.04 -11.70
N VAL A 90 -13.41 28.74 -12.94
CA VAL A 90 -13.94 27.59 -13.71
C VAL A 90 -13.43 26.26 -13.15
N ALA A 91 -12.25 26.24 -12.52
CA ALA A 91 -11.72 25.03 -11.86
C ALA A 91 -12.71 24.50 -10.83
N THR A 92 -12.96 25.30 -9.79
CA THR A 92 -13.75 24.86 -8.63
C THR A 92 -15.22 24.63 -8.96
N SER A 93 -15.74 25.26 -10.02
CA SER A 93 -17.16 25.23 -10.30
C SER A 93 -17.61 24.14 -11.28
N ALA A 94 -16.71 23.67 -12.16
CA ALA A 94 -17.09 22.71 -13.20
C ALA A 94 -16.05 21.61 -13.44
N TYR A 95 -14.77 21.85 -13.19
CA TYR A 95 -13.71 20.96 -13.69
C TYR A 95 -13.00 20.13 -12.63
N CYS A 96 -12.66 20.74 -11.49
CA CYS A 96 -11.78 20.13 -10.51
C CYS A 96 -12.29 20.36 -9.09
N LEU A 97 -12.36 19.27 -8.31
CA LEU A 97 -12.66 19.29 -6.90
C LEU A 97 -11.44 18.86 -6.09
N PHE A 98 -11.04 19.67 -5.11
CA PHE A 98 -10.00 19.32 -4.14
C PHE A 98 -10.62 18.98 -2.78
N LEU A 99 -10.44 17.73 -2.35
CA LEU A 99 -10.91 17.19 -1.08
C LEU A 99 -9.75 17.08 -0.09
N GLY A 100 -9.39 18.20 0.52
CA GLY A 100 -8.51 18.24 1.69
C GLY A 100 -9.26 17.97 3.01
N ALA A 101 -8.57 18.14 4.14
CA ALA A 101 -9.09 17.82 5.48
C ALA A 101 -10.41 18.52 5.84
N GLY A 102 -10.51 19.82 5.60
CA GLY A 102 -11.75 20.59 5.87
C GLY A 102 -12.80 20.48 4.77
N GLY A 103 -12.36 20.40 3.51
CA GLY A 103 -13.27 20.42 2.34
C GLY A 103 -14.22 19.23 2.29
N ARG A 104 -13.76 18.04 2.70
CA ARG A 104 -14.59 16.82 2.72
C ARG A 104 -15.74 16.86 3.74
N LEU A 105 -15.55 17.49 4.89
CA LEU A 105 -16.63 17.64 5.88
C LEU A 105 -17.71 18.60 5.38
N ALA A 106 -17.33 19.66 4.66
CA ALA A 106 -18.26 20.62 4.09
C ALA A 106 -19.23 20.00 3.06
N MET A 107 -18.79 18.95 2.34
CA MET A 107 -19.64 18.23 1.38
C MET A 107 -20.78 17.44 2.01
N SER A 108 -20.71 17.17 3.32
CA SER A 108 -21.76 16.48 4.09
C SER A 108 -22.83 17.41 4.66
N ASN A 109 -22.66 18.73 4.50
CA ASN A 109 -23.59 19.72 5.02
C ASN A 109 -24.85 19.81 4.15
N ASP A 110 -25.90 20.38 4.72
CA ASP A 110 -27.16 20.60 4.03
C ASP A 110 -27.01 21.57 2.86
N SER A 111 -27.82 21.36 1.83
CA SER A 111 -27.82 22.18 0.62
C SER A 111 -29.06 23.05 0.56
N GLN A 112 -28.92 24.27 0.06
CA GLN A 112 -30.08 25.12 -0.21
C GLN A 112 -30.96 24.50 -1.31
N MET A 113 -32.27 24.66 -1.18
CA MET A 113 -33.22 24.28 -2.23
C MET A 113 -32.96 25.13 -3.48
N PHE A 114 -33.14 24.52 -4.66
CA PHE A 114 -32.94 25.17 -5.95
C PHE A 114 -34.23 25.14 -6.78
N ASN A 115 -34.34 26.04 -7.76
CA ASN A 115 -35.52 26.06 -8.61
C ASN A 115 -35.40 24.98 -9.69
N LEU A 116 -36.14 23.88 -9.51
CA LEU A 116 -36.20 22.74 -10.43
C LEU A 116 -36.50 23.11 -11.90
N ARG A 117 -37.09 24.28 -12.16
CA ARG A 117 -37.44 24.73 -13.51
C ARG A 117 -36.36 25.59 -14.16
N THR A 118 -35.60 26.35 -13.36
CA THR A 118 -34.68 27.38 -13.88
C THR A 118 -33.23 27.13 -13.58
N ASP A 119 -32.92 26.32 -12.57
CA ASP A 119 -31.59 26.12 -12.04
C ASP A 119 -31.15 24.67 -12.25
N HIS A 120 -29.84 24.46 -12.41
CA HIS A 120 -29.25 23.12 -12.46
C HIS A 120 -28.72 22.72 -11.08
N PRO A 121 -28.83 21.43 -10.69
CA PRO A 121 -28.30 20.96 -9.42
C PRO A 121 -26.76 21.02 -9.44
N THR A 122 -26.19 21.90 -8.62
CA THR A 122 -24.75 22.13 -8.53
C THR A 122 -24.13 21.45 -7.32
N LEU A 123 -24.90 21.09 -6.29
CA LEU A 123 -24.38 20.38 -5.12
C LEU A 123 -24.79 18.89 -5.14
N PRO A 124 -24.00 17.99 -4.52
CA PRO A 124 -24.33 16.56 -4.53
C PRO A 124 -25.71 16.23 -3.96
N ALA A 125 -26.14 16.89 -2.87
CA ALA A 125 -27.47 16.69 -2.30
C ALA A 125 -28.59 17.15 -3.26
N GLN A 126 -28.36 18.22 -4.04
CA GLN A 126 -29.31 18.66 -5.07
C GLN A 126 -29.41 17.65 -6.22
N ARG A 127 -28.29 17.01 -6.60
CA ARG A 127 -28.31 15.94 -7.62
C ARG A 127 -29.04 14.71 -7.14
N MET A 128 -28.81 14.27 -5.90
CA MET A 128 -29.58 13.16 -5.30
C MET A 128 -31.07 13.51 -5.14
N TYR A 129 -31.39 14.76 -4.83
CA TYR A 129 -32.79 15.22 -4.81
C TYR A 129 -33.46 14.98 -6.16
N SER A 130 -32.80 15.36 -7.27
CA SER A 130 -33.29 15.19 -8.64
C SER A 130 -33.29 13.74 -9.16
N ASP A 131 -32.29 12.94 -8.78
CA ASP A 131 -32.08 11.59 -9.30
C ASP A 131 -32.02 10.54 -8.19
N ARG A 132 -33.09 9.74 -8.10
CA ARG A 132 -33.23 8.66 -7.11
C ARG A 132 -32.27 7.50 -7.35
N THR A 133 -31.74 7.33 -8.56
CA THR A 133 -30.76 6.28 -8.84
C THR A 133 -29.43 6.58 -8.14
N ILE A 134 -29.02 7.86 -8.16
CA ILE A 134 -27.84 8.35 -7.46
C ILE A 134 -28.03 8.21 -5.94
N GLU A 135 -29.19 8.62 -5.41
CA GLU A 135 -29.53 8.42 -4.00
C GLU A 135 -29.39 6.95 -3.60
N ARG A 136 -29.98 6.02 -4.37
CA ARG A 136 -29.89 4.59 -4.10
C ARG A 136 -28.44 4.10 -4.10
N THR A 137 -27.63 4.49 -5.08
CA THR A 137 -26.21 4.08 -5.14
C THR A 137 -25.41 4.60 -3.95
N VAL A 138 -25.62 5.84 -3.52
CA VAL A 138 -24.98 6.40 -2.31
C VAL A 138 -25.48 5.69 -1.05
N SER A 139 -26.77 5.39 -0.99
CA SER A 139 -27.42 4.72 0.13
C SER A 139 -26.88 3.29 0.32
N GLU A 140 -26.81 2.49 -0.76
CA GLU A 140 -26.22 1.14 -0.76
C GLU A 140 -24.74 1.16 -0.35
N ALA A 141 -23.98 2.14 -0.82
CA ALA A 141 -22.58 2.30 -0.46
C ALA A 141 -22.40 2.69 1.02
N THR A 142 -23.30 3.52 1.56
CA THR A 142 -23.30 3.92 2.98
C THR A 142 -23.69 2.75 3.87
N GLU A 143 -24.69 1.96 3.47
CA GLU A 143 -25.13 0.76 4.19
C GLU A 143 -24.02 -0.29 4.26
N ARG A 144 -23.28 -0.49 3.16
CA ARG A 144 -22.08 -1.34 3.13
C ARG A 144 -20.98 -0.87 4.09
N ALA A 145 -20.87 0.44 4.34
CA ALA A 145 -19.79 1.04 5.13
C ALA A 145 -20.08 1.13 6.62
N PHE A 146 -21.31 1.50 6.97
CA PHE A 146 -21.70 1.83 8.34
C PHE A 146 -22.91 1.05 8.85
N GLY A 147 -23.53 0.20 8.02
CA GLY A 147 -24.71 -0.60 8.38
C GLY A 147 -26.02 0.19 8.40
N PHE A 148 -26.03 1.42 7.87
CA PHE A 148 -27.24 2.21 7.70
C PHE A 148 -27.31 2.85 6.30
N PRO A 149 -28.50 2.97 5.71
CA PRO A 149 -28.68 3.68 4.45
C PRO A 149 -28.68 5.21 4.65
N LEU A 150 -28.60 5.93 3.55
CA LEU A 150 -28.76 7.39 3.49
C LEU A 150 -30.10 7.72 2.81
N SER A 151 -30.85 8.67 3.38
CA SER A 151 -32.13 9.16 2.86
C SER A 151 -32.09 10.67 2.60
N VAL A 152 -32.60 11.12 1.46
CA VAL A 152 -32.70 12.55 1.12
C VAL A 152 -34.06 13.09 1.56
N ASN A 153 -34.07 14.10 2.42
CA ASN A 153 -35.28 14.80 2.78
C ASN A 153 -35.65 15.84 1.74
N ARG A 154 -36.77 15.60 1.05
CA ARG A 154 -37.31 16.46 -0.02
C ARG A 154 -38.36 17.45 0.46
N TYR A 155 -38.72 17.41 1.74
CA TYR A 155 -39.89 18.06 2.32
C TYR A 155 -39.57 19.14 3.36
N SER A 156 -38.28 19.43 3.60
CA SER A 156 -37.79 20.47 4.52
C SER A 156 -37.98 21.93 4.03
N GLY A 157 -38.62 22.13 2.88
CA GLY A 157 -38.98 23.45 2.36
C GLY A 157 -37.82 24.20 1.72
N SER A 158 -37.02 24.91 2.52
CA SER A 158 -35.93 25.79 2.04
C SER A 158 -34.58 25.11 1.90
N GLU A 159 -34.40 23.95 2.54
CA GLU A 159 -33.14 23.20 2.55
C GLU A 159 -33.38 21.74 2.16
N ILE A 160 -32.35 21.12 1.59
CA ILE A 160 -32.26 19.70 1.30
C ILE A 160 -31.33 19.11 2.36
N THR A 161 -31.91 18.33 3.27
CA THR A 161 -31.18 17.70 4.37
C THR A 161 -30.95 16.22 4.09
N LEU A 162 -29.81 15.70 4.53
CA LEU A 162 -29.47 14.28 4.39
C LEU A 162 -29.62 13.60 5.76
N HIS A 163 -30.36 12.49 5.79
CA HIS A 163 -30.66 11.75 7.01
C HIS A 163 -30.03 10.36 6.97
N VAL A 164 -29.60 9.88 8.13
CA VAL A 164 -29.05 8.56 8.35
C VAL A 164 -30.17 7.61 8.77
N GLY A 165 -30.35 6.53 8.01
CA GLY A 165 -31.40 5.53 8.22
C GLY A 165 -32.39 5.47 7.06
N ASN A 166 -33.37 4.57 7.20
CA ASN A 166 -34.43 4.37 6.22
C ASN A 166 -35.80 4.68 6.84
N VAL A 167 -36.73 5.08 5.99
CA VAL A 167 -38.14 5.23 6.34
C VAL A 167 -38.85 3.93 5.95
N SER A 168 -39.64 3.36 6.87
CA SER A 168 -40.37 2.11 6.62
C SER A 168 -41.66 2.37 5.84
N SER A 169 -42.28 3.51 6.12
CA SER A 169 -43.44 3.99 5.38
C SER A 169 -43.08 4.31 3.91
N PRO A 170 -43.89 3.90 2.92
CA PRO A 170 -43.63 4.24 1.53
C PRO A 170 -43.88 5.73 1.27
N GLU A 171 -43.02 6.34 0.47
CA GLU A 171 -43.19 7.73 0.04
C GLU A 171 -44.34 7.81 -1.00
N THR A 172 -45.39 8.57 -0.69
CA THR A 172 -46.52 8.85 -1.59
C THR A 172 -46.48 10.31 -2.09
N MET A 173 -47.27 10.61 -3.12
CA MET A 173 -47.46 11.99 -3.60
C MET A 173 -48.95 12.37 -3.49
N PRO A 174 -49.36 13.22 -2.53
CA PRO A 174 -48.54 13.88 -1.47
C PRO A 174 -48.02 12.88 -0.40
N PRO A 175 -46.96 13.22 0.36
CA PRO A 175 -46.41 12.35 1.39
C PRO A 175 -47.39 12.15 2.55
N SER A 176 -47.41 10.95 3.14
CA SER A 176 -48.23 10.67 4.34
C SER A 176 -47.63 11.30 5.60
N GLU A 177 -48.47 11.51 6.61
CA GLU A 177 -48.05 12.05 7.90
C GLU A 177 -47.10 11.08 8.62
N GLU A 178 -47.36 9.77 8.50
CA GLU A 178 -46.51 8.73 9.05
C GLU A 178 -45.10 8.74 8.44
N TYR A 179 -45.00 8.90 7.12
CA TYR A 179 -43.72 9.00 6.41
C TYR A 179 -42.91 10.21 6.88
N LEU A 180 -43.57 11.38 6.97
CA LEU A 180 -42.90 12.61 7.40
C LEU A 180 -42.42 12.51 8.84
N ARG A 181 -43.22 11.94 9.74
CA ARG A 181 -42.82 11.72 11.14
C ARG A 181 -41.58 10.83 11.23
N GLU A 182 -41.59 9.68 10.55
CA GLU A 182 -40.44 8.78 10.51
C GLU A 182 -39.19 9.46 9.94
N LEU A 183 -39.32 10.22 8.85
CA LEU A 183 -38.20 10.93 8.21
C LEU A 183 -37.59 12.00 9.13
N PHE A 184 -38.41 12.78 9.83
CA PHE A 184 -37.91 13.83 10.73
C PHE A 184 -37.33 13.29 12.04
N GLU A 185 -37.65 12.06 12.44
CA GLU A 185 -37.02 11.38 13.58
C GLU A 185 -35.62 10.83 13.24
N LEU A 186 -35.28 10.68 11.95
CA LEU A 186 -33.96 10.19 11.55
C LEU A 186 -32.85 11.22 11.86
N PRO A 187 -31.69 10.79 12.39
CA PRO A 187 -30.54 11.66 12.62
C PRO A 187 -30.04 12.32 11.34
N LEU A 188 -29.64 13.59 11.44
CA LEU A 188 -29.02 14.32 10.34
C LEU A 188 -27.58 13.86 10.10
N LEU A 189 -27.15 13.87 8.84
CA LEU A 189 -25.77 13.55 8.45
C LEU A 189 -24.77 14.54 9.03
N ARG A 190 -25.10 15.84 9.05
CA ARG A 190 -24.22 16.90 9.57
C ARG A 190 -23.91 16.75 11.07
N ASP A 191 -24.76 16.04 11.80
CA ASP A 191 -24.63 15.80 13.24
C ASP A 191 -23.90 14.48 13.56
N GLN A 192 -23.49 13.72 12.54
CA GLN A 192 -22.72 12.49 12.70
C GLN A 192 -21.26 12.76 13.03
N GLY A 193 -20.56 11.74 13.52
CA GLY A 193 -19.12 11.80 13.76
C GLY A 193 -18.32 12.07 12.47
N ASP A 194 -17.15 12.69 12.62
CA ASP A 194 -16.32 13.14 11.49
C ASP A 194 -15.95 12.03 10.51
N GLY A 195 -15.81 10.78 10.96
CA GLY A 195 -15.53 9.64 10.06
C GLY A 195 -16.67 9.35 9.08
N VAL A 196 -17.92 9.39 9.54
CA VAL A 196 -19.12 9.22 8.69
C VAL A 196 -19.23 10.39 7.71
N ARG A 197 -19.10 11.61 8.22
CA ARG A 197 -19.17 12.84 7.43
C ARG A 197 -18.08 12.91 6.36
N ALA A 198 -16.84 12.56 6.71
CA ALA A 198 -15.72 12.53 5.79
C ALA A 198 -15.93 11.47 4.70
N PHE A 199 -16.32 10.24 5.06
CA PHE A 199 -16.56 9.18 4.09
C PHE A 199 -17.66 9.55 3.08
N ILE A 200 -18.83 9.95 3.58
CA ILE A 200 -19.97 10.27 2.73
C ILE A 200 -19.67 11.54 1.93
N GLY A 201 -19.09 12.57 2.55
CA GLY A 201 -18.70 13.81 1.89
C GLY A 201 -17.69 13.61 0.75
N MET A 202 -16.79 12.63 0.84
CA MET A 202 -15.91 12.25 -0.28
C MET A 202 -16.62 11.40 -1.33
N LEU A 203 -17.52 10.50 -0.93
CA LEU A 203 -18.24 9.61 -1.84
C LEU A 203 -19.23 10.36 -2.74
N LEU A 204 -19.93 11.35 -2.17
CA LEU A 204 -20.96 12.14 -2.84
C LEU A 204 -20.51 12.75 -4.20
N PRO A 205 -19.42 13.54 -4.28
CA PRO A 205 -18.97 14.12 -5.56
C PRO A 205 -18.49 13.07 -6.57
N ILE A 206 -18.07 11.89 -6.11
CA ILE A 206 -17.56 10.80 -6.95
C ILE A 206 -18.71 10.05 -7.61
N VAL A 207 -19.74 9.67 -6.83
CA VAL A 207 -20.93 8.99 -7.36
C VAL A 207 -21.75 9.95 -8.23
N THR A 208 -21.92 11.21 -7.80
CA THR A 208 -22.66 12.21 -8.58
C THR A 208 -21.93 12.66 -9.86
N SER A 209 -20.68 12.23 -10.06
CA SER A 209 -19.86 12.49 -11.26
C SER A 209 -19.85 13.97 -11.62
N GLN A 210 -19.73 14.79 -10.58
CA GLN A 210 -19.90 16.23 -10.70
C GLN A 210 -18.71 16.89 -11.39
N TYR A 211 -17.51 16.35 -11.18
CA TYR A 211 -16.26 16.93 -11.63
C TYR A 211 -15.48 15.92 -12.48
N PRO A 212 -14.98 16.32 -13.66
CA PRO A 212 -14.06 15.51 -14.46
C PRO A 212 -12.77 15.16 -13.73
N LEU A 213 -12.29 16.02 -12.81
CA LEU A 213 -11.09 15.78 -12.00
C LEU A 213 -11.44 15.89 -10.51
N VAL A 214 -11.09 14.87 -9.73
CA VAL A 214 -11.19 14.87 -8.27
C VAL A 214 -9.82 14.59 -7.68
N ILE A 215 -9.35 15.50 -6.83
CA ILE A 215 -8.06 15.42 -6.14
C ILE A 215 -8.34 15.19 -4.66
N ILE A 216 -7.79 14.13 -4.08
CA ILE A 216 -8.03 13.76 -2.67
C ILE A 216 -6.68 13.67 -1.95
N ASP A 217 -6.52 14.45 -0.89
CA ASP A 217 -5.31 14.45 -0.06
C ASP A 217 -5.61 13.77 1.29
N GLU A 218 -4.89 12.68 1.57
CA GLU A 218 -5.03 11.84 2.77
C GLU A 218 -6.49 11.44 3.07
N PRO A 219 -7.15 10.67 2.19
CA PRO A 219 -8.54 10.23 2.41
C PRO A 219 -8.75 9.42 3.68
N GLU A 220 -7.70 8.74 4.16
CA GLU A 220 -7.69 7.95 5.39
C GLU A 220 -7.81 8.78 6.66
N ALA A 221 -7.53 10.09 6.61
CA ALA A 221 -7.68 10.94 7.78
C ALA A 221 -9.17 11.00 8.15
N PHE A 222 -9.50 10.48 9.34
CA PHE A 222 -10.84 10.19 9.91
C PHE A 222 -11.46 8.82 9.59
N LEU A 223 -10.81 7.97 8.78
CA LEU A 223 -11.33 6.64 8.45
C LEU A 223 -10.59 5.54 9.21
N HIS A 224 -11.35 4.60 9.78
CA HIS A 224 -10.76 3.36 10.29
C HIS A 224 -10.30 2.45 9.13
N PRO A 225 -9.32 1.54 9.34
CA PRO A 225 -8.80 0.66 8.30
C PRO A 225 -9.86 -0.05 7.41
N PRO A 226 -10.97 -0.60 7.97
CA PRO A 226 -12.01 -1.21 7.14
C PRO A 226 -12.75 -0.21 6.24
N GLN A 227 -12.96 1.02 6.72
CA GLN A 227 -13.61 2.09 5.96
C GLN A 227 -12.69 2.61 4.86
N ALA A 228 -11.40 2.76 5.15
CA ALA A 228 -10.38 3.14 4.17
C ALA A 228 -10.29 2.10 3.03
N TYR A 229 -10.30 0.80 3.37
CA TYR A 229 -10.39 -0.29 2.40
C TYR A 229 -11.65 -0.23 1.55
N LEU A 230 -12.81 -0.05 2.18
CA LEU A 230 -14.07 0.02 1.45
C LEU A 230 -14.14 1.26 0.56
N PHE A 231 -13.64 2.41 1.03
CA PHE A 231 -13.55 3.63 0.25
C PHE A 231 -12.75 3.38 -1.02
N GLY A 232 -11.52 2.84 -0.91
CA GLY A 232 -10.70 2.49 -2.06
C GLY A 232 -11.42 1.54 -3.04
N LYS A 233 -12.17 0.57 -2.52
CA LYS A 233 -12.98 -0.34 -3.36
C LYS A 233 -14.09 0.40 -4.11
N LEU A 234 -14.83 1.28 -3.44
CA LEU A 234 -15.89 2.08 -4.06
C LEU A 234 -15.34 3.02 -5.14
N LEU A 235 -14.16 3.61 -4.95
CA LEU A 235 -13.50 4.43 -5.97
C LEU A 235 -13.27 3.66 -7.27
N SER A 236 -12.79 2.42 -7.15
CA SER A 236 -12.58 1.54 -8.31
C SER A 236 -13.90 1.07 -8.95
N GLU A 237 -14.97 0.89 -8.16
CA GLU A 237 -16.31 0.54 -8.67
C GLU A 237 -16.95 1.70 -9.46
N GLN A 238 -16.75 2.95 -9.02
CA GLN A 238 -17.36 4.16 -9.61
C GLN A 238 -16.56 4.77 -10.79
N ARG A 239 -15.57 4.03 -11.32
CA ARG A 239 -14.60 4.52 -12.33
C ARG A 239 -15.21 4.87 -13.70
N ASN A 240 -16.38 4.33 -14.04
CA ASN A 240 -16.93 4.40 -15.40
C ASN A 240 -17.61 5.73 -15.74
N ASN A 241 -17.61 6.70 -14.82
CA ASN A 241 -18.39 7.93 -14.98
C ASN A 241 -17.62 9.09 -15.65
N GLY A 242 -16.44 8.83 -16.22
CA GLY A 242 -15.62 9.86 -16.88
C GLY A 242 -14.81 10.75 -15.93
N THR A 243 -14.77 10.43 -14.64
CA THR A 243 -14.02 11.16 -13.62
C THR A 243 -12.61 10.58 -13.44
N GLN A 244 -11.59 11.43 -13.57
CA GLN A 244 -10.22 11.12 -13.15
C GLN A 244 -10.05 11.44 -11.67
N ILE A 245 -9.52 10.48 -10.90
CA ILE A 245 -9.29 10.64 -9.46
C ILE A 245 -7.78 10.56 -9.18
N ILE A 246 -7.22 11.59 -8.55
CA ILE A 246 -5.83 11.64 -8.11
C ILE A 246 -5.80 11.62 -6.59
N ILE A 247 -5.09 10.66 -6.01
CA ILE A 247 -5.07 10.42 -4.57
C ILE A 247 -3.64 10.45 -4.06
N ALA A 248 -3.39 11.21 -3.00
CA ALA A 248 -2.20 11.07 -2.16
C ALA A 248 -2.61 10.36 -0.88
N THR A 249 -1.95 9.24 -0.57
CA THR A 249 -2.28 8.41 0.59
C THR A 249 -1.01 7.75 1.14
N HIS A 250 -1.00 7.55 2.45
CA HIS A 250 -0.06 6.71 3.19
C HIS A 250 -0.72 5.43 3.72
N SER A 251 -2.00 5.21 3.39
CA SER A 251 -2.77 4.04 3.83
C SER A 251 -2.64 2.86 2.88
N GLU A 252 -2.18 1.74 3.41
CA GLU A 252 -2.20 0.46 2.69
C GLU A 252 -3.62 -0.03 2.40
N ASP A 253 -4.59 0.33 3.23
CA ASP A 253 -5.97 -0.14 3.11
C ASP A 253 -6.67 0.47 1.90
N ILE A 254 -6.43 1.76 1.61
CA ILE A 254 -6.95 2.39 0.38
C ILE A 254 -6.40 1.69 -0.85
N ILE A 255 -5.08 1.42 -0.91
CA ILE A 255 -4.48 0.74 -2.06
C ILE A 255 -5.03 -0.69 -2.20
N LYS A 256 -5.15 -1.43 -1.08
CA LYS A 256 -5.80 -2.75 -1.05
C LYS A 256 -7.23 -2.69 -1.62
N GLY A 257 -8.00 -1.68 -1.23
CA GLY A 257 -9.36 -1.44 -1.72
C GLY A 257 -9.38 -1.21 -3.22
N VAL A 258 -8.56 -0.27 -3.70
CA VAL A 258 -8.45 0.11 -5.12
C VAL A 258 -8.04 -1.09 -5.98
N ALA A 259 -7.04 -1.86 -5.53
CA ALA A 259 -6.52 -3.02 -6.25
C ALA A 259 -7.41 -4.27 -6.17
N SER A 260 -8.38 -4.31 -5.26
CA SER A 260 -9.29 -5.47 -5.10
C SER A 260 -10.24 -5.67 -6.28
N VAL A 261 -10.46 -4.63 -7.10
CA VAL A 261 -11.39 -4.66 -8.23
C VAL A 261 -10.68 -5.10 -9.52
N GLY A 262 -11.26 -6.09 -10.20
CA GLY A 262 -10.66 -6.83 -11.33
C GLY A 262 -10.36 -6.04 -12.62
N SER A 263 -10.51 -4.72 -12.67
CA SER A 263 -10.29 -3.89 -13.87
C SER A 263 -9.06 -2.98 -13.74
N SER A 264 -7.97 -3.35 -14.41
CA SER A 264 -6.59 -2.90 -14.13
C SER A 264 -6.15 -1.67 -14.87
N GLU A 265 -6.71 -1.52 -16.05
CA GLU A 265 -5.99 -0.91 -17.17
C GLU A 265 -5.83 0.60 -16.99
N ASN A 266 -6.53 1.19 -16.01
CA ASN A 266 -6.54 2.62 -15.74
C ASN A 266 -6.10 2.96 -14.31
N ILE A 267 -5.49 2.03 -13.57
CA ILE A 267 -4.93 2.32 -12.23
C ILE A 267 -3.41 2.51 -12.39
N SER A 268 -2.93 3.67 -11.96
CA SER A 268 -1.50 3.99 -11.89
C SER A 268 -1.13 4.35 -10.47
N ILE A 269 -0.08 3.74 -9.94
CA ILE A 269 0.43 4.02 -8.59
C ILE A 269 1.88 4.46 -8.71
N SER A 270 2.16 5.63 -8.16
CA SER A 270 3.50 6.21 -8.13
C SER A 270 3.96 6.32 -6.68
N ARG A 271 5.02 5.58 -6.35
CA ARG A 271 5.66 5.64 -5.03
C ARG A 271 6.64 6.79 -5.01
N ILE A 272 6.46 7.72 -4.07
CA ILE A 272 7.35 8.86 -3.86
C ILE A 272 8.20 8.56 -2.62
N THR A 273 9.51 8.57 -2.79
CA THR A 273 10.48 8.32 -1.71
C THR A 273 11.38 9.54 -1.55
N ARG A 274 11.55 10.00 -0.32
CA ARG A 274 12.41 11.15 -0.03
C ARG A 274 13.85 10.66 0.19
N ALA A 275 14.76 11.09 -0.68
CA ALA A 275 16.20 10.89 -0.51
C ALA A 275 16.88 12.21 -0.08
N ASN A 276 18.13 12.11 0.39
CA ASN A 276 18.87 13.25 0.96
C ASN A 276 19.07 14.43 -0.02
N ARG A 277 18.96 14.19 -1.33
CA ARG A 277 19.17 15.19 -2.41
C ARG A 277 17.95 15.43 -3.29
N GLY A 278 16.77 14.88 -2.95
CA GLY A 278 15.56 15.03 -3.76
C GLY A 278 14.55 13.90 -3.55
N ASN A 279 13.39 14.02 -4.18
CA ASN A 279 12.39 12.95 -4.19
C ASN A 279 12.62 12.03 -5.38
N SER A 280 12.69 10.72 -5.15
CA SER A 280 12.65 9.70 -6.20
C SER A 280 11.21 9.20 -6.39
N VAL A 281 10.77 9.13 -7.64
CA VAL A 281 9.45 8.63 -8.02
C VAL A 281 9.63 7.31 -8.78
N SER A 282 8.93 6.28 -8.35
CA SER A 282 8.87 4.99 -9.03
C SER A 282 7.43 4.68 -9.37
N GLN A 283 7.12 4.53 -10.65
CA GLN A 283 5.82 4.02 -11.07
C GLN A 283 5.80 2.50 -10.89
N ILE A 284 4.81 2.00 -10.16
CA ILE A 284 4.64 0.58 -9.92
C ILE A 284 3.86 -0.01 -11.09
N ASP A 285 4.37 -1.10 -11.67
CA ASP A 285 3.63 -1.83 -12.70
C ASP A 285 2.34 -2.41 -12.09
N THR A 286 1.19 -2.03 -12.65
CA THR A 286 -0.13 -2.42 -12.15
C THR A 286 -0.33 -3.94 -12.17
N SER A 287 0.33 -4.66 -13.09
CA SER A 287 0.29 -6.13 -13.13
C SER A 287 1.10 -6.76 -12.00
N ALA A 288 2.25 -6.20 -11.64
CA ALA A 288 3.05 -6.66 -10.50
C ALA A 288 2.29 -6.43 -9.17
N LEU A 289 1.67 -5.25 -9.03
CA LEU A 289 0.86 -4.94 -7.87
C LEU A 289 -0.34 -5.89 -7.72
N ARG A 290 -0.99 -6.23 -8.83
CA ARG A 290 -2.06 -7.23 -8.83
C ARG A 290 -1.61 -8.59 -8.39
N GLN A 291 -0.45 -9.06 -8.84
CA GLN A 291 0.08 -10.34 -8.36
C GLN A 291 0.21 -10.30 -6.83
N LEU A 292 0.64 -9.17 -6.27
CA LEU A 292 0.73 -9.00 -4.82
C LEU A 292 -0.64 -9.08 -4.11
N PHE A 293 -1.69 -8.47 -4.68
CA PHE A 293 -3.03 -8.42 -4.05
C PHE A 293 -3.92 -9.64 -4.32
N THR A 294 -3.73 -10.29 -5.47
CA THR A 294 -4.53 -11.46 -5.90
C THR A 294 -3.93 -12.78 -5.45
N ASP A 295 -2.63 -12.83 -5.15
CA ASP A 295 -1.99 -14.05 -4.65
C ASP A 295 -2.61 -14.44 -3.29
N PRO A 296 -3.36 -15.56 -3.21
CA PRO A 296 -4.04 -15.97 -1.99
C PRO A 296 -3.08 -16.21 -0.83
N LEU A 297 -1.81 -16.52 -1.11
CA LEU A 297 -0.80 -16.75 -0.10
C LEU A 297 -0.18 -15.45 0.38
N LEU A 298 0.03 -14.45 -0.49
CA LEU A 298 0.62 -13.17 -0.09
C LEU A 298 -0.39 -12.24 0.59
N LYS A 299 -1.68 -12.37 0.26
CA LYS A 299 -2.77 -11.57 0.85
C LYS A 299 -2.81 -11.56 2.37
N PHE A 300 -2.40 -12.67 3.01
CA PHE A 300 -2.42 -12.80 4.48
C PHE A 300 -1.10 -12.47 5.15
N TYR A 301 -0.05 -12.18 4.38
CA TYR A 301 1.24 -11.79 4.93
C TYR A 301 1.33 -10.27 4.95
N PRO A 302 2.07 -9.70 5.91
CA PRO A 302 2.23 -8.25 6.01
C PRO A 302 3.11 -7.68 4.90
N VAL A 303 3.37 -8.35 3.78
CA VAL A 303 4.28 -7.88 2.71
C VAL A 303 3.89 -6.51 2.17
N LEU A 304 2.58 -6.23 2.18
CA LEU A 304 1.98 -5.00 1.70
C LEU A 304 2.44 -3.74 2.43
N GLY A 305 2.67 -3.84 3.75
CA GLY A 305 3.21 -2.73 4.53
C GLY A 305 4.57 -2.26 4.00
N GLY A 306 5.31 -3.15 3.32
CA GLY A 306 6.58 -2.85 2.66
C GLY A 306 6.50 -1.82 1.54
N LEU A 307 5.32 -1.61 0.93
CA LEU A 307 5.14 -0.58 -0.12
C LEU A 307 5.31 0.84 0.42
N PHE A 308 5.02 1.05 1.71
CA PHE A 308 5.02 2.36 2.37
C PHE A 308 6.26 2.59 3.25
N SER A 309 7.10 1.57 3.44
CA SER A 309 8.37 1.69 4.13
C SER A 309 9.47 2.16 3.18
N GLN A 310 10.64 2.55 3.70
CA GLN A 310 11.82 2.84 2.86
C GLN A 310 12.38 1.58 2.21
N GLY A 311 12.31 0.45 2.91
CA GLY A 311 12.62 -0.87 2.39
C GLY A 311 12.03 -1.97 3.25
N THR A 312 12.11 -3.20 2.76
CA THR A 312 11.58 -4.39 3.44
C THR A 312 12.69 -5.37 3.75
N ILE A 313 12.69 -5.88 4.99
CA ILE A 313 13.56 -6.97 5.43
C ILE A 313 12.71 -8.24 5.49
N LEU A 314 13.07 -9.21 4.65
CA LEU A 314 12.44 -10.52 4.57
C LEU A 314 13.22 -11.53 5.41
N CYS A 315 12.56 -12.16 6.38
CA CYS A 315 13.13 -13.22 7.20
C CYS A 315 12.41 -14.56 6.97
N GLU A 316 12.98 -15.65 7.43
CA GLU A 316 12.36 -16.99 7.28
C GLU A 316 11.11 -17.16 8.13
N SER A 317 11.11 -16.65 9.38
CA SER A 317 9.96 -16.74 10.28
C SER A 317 9.63 -15.44 11.01
N ASP A 318 8.44 -15.40 11.61
CA ASP A 318 7.99 -14.29 12.46
C ASP A 318 8.88 -14.11 13.70
N SER A 319 9.42 -15.21 14.23
CA SER A 319 10.36 -15.18 15.35
C SER A 319 11.67 -14.47 14.99
N ASP A 320 12.16 -14.66 13.75
CA ASP A 320 13.33 -13.95 13.24
C ASP A 320 13.05 -12.45 13.14
N CYS A 321 11.90 -12.09 12.56
CA CYS A 321 11.47 -10.70 12.44
C CYS A 321 11.42 -10.01 13.81
N THR A 322 10.84 -10.68 14.82
CA THR A 322 10.71 -10.15 16.17
C THR A 322 12.08 -9.90 16.82
N TYR A 323 13.01 -10.85 16.71
CA TYR A 323 14.36 -10.70 17.27
C TYR A 323 15.14 -9.56 16.59
N TYR A 324 15.15 -9.53 15.26
CA TYR A 324 15.87 -8.51 14.51
C TYR A 324 15.28 -7.11 14.70
N ARG A 325 13.95 -7.00 14.80
CA ARG A 325 13.28 -5.75 15.16
C ARG A 325 13.64 -5.29 16.56
N ALA A 326 13.67 -6.19 17.55
CA ALA A 326 14.08 -5.85 18.91
C ALA A 326 15.53 -5.33 18.96
N ILE A 327 16.44 -5.91 18.17
CA ILE A 327 17.80 -5.40 18.04
C ILE A 327 17.79 -3.98 17.48
N LEU A 328 17.10 -3.77 16.35
CA LEU A 328 17.00 -2.47 15.69
C LEU A 328 16.48 -1.39 16.64
N ASP A 329 15.39 -1.68 17.36
CA ASP A 329 14.74 -0.78 18.31
C ASP A 329 15.60 -0.48 19.55
N SER A 330 16.55 -1.36 19.88
CA SER A 330 17.46 -1.17 21.03
C SER A 330 18.70 -0.32 20.73
N GLN A 331 18.97 -0.04 19.46
CA GLN A 331 20.11 0.77 19.08
C GLN A 331 19.80 2.26 19.29
N PRO A 332 20.80 3.07 19.68
CA PRO A 332 20.60 4.51 19.77
C PRO A 332 20.27 5.10 18.40
N ASP A 333 19.44 6.14 18.40
CA ASP A 333 19.14 6.91 17.20
C ASP A 333 20.43 7.49 16.61
N VAL A 334 20.66 7.20 15.34
CA VAL A 334 21.76 7.78 14.56
C VAL A 334 21.20 8.96 13.78
N GLU A 335 21.96 10.04 13.63
CA GLU A 335 21.55 11.19 12.81
C GLU A 335 21.69 10.88 11.30
N GLY A 336 20.84 11.49 10.46
CA GLY A 336 20.90 11.40 8.99
C GLY A 336 19.99 10.34 8.33
N VAL A 337 20.30 9.95 7.08
CA VAL A 337 19.48 9.01 6.27
C VAL A 337 19.33 7.64 6.93
N LYS A 338 20.38 7.20 7.65
CA LYS A 338 20.35 5.98 8.45
C LYS A 338 19.28 6.04 9.54
N SER A 339 18.96 7.21 10.10
CA SER A 339 17.85 7.40 11.04
C SER A 339 16.49 7.08 10.39
N ALA A 340 16.27 7.59 9.18
CA ALA A 340 15.00 7.44 8.48
C ALA A 340 14.78 6.01 7.99
N ALA A 341 15.86 5.34 7.53
CA ALA A 341 15.81 3.93 7.17
C ALA A 341 15.55 3.05 8.39
N ARG A 342 16.26 3.28 9.50
CA ARG A 342 16.03 2.54 10.76
C ARG A 342 14.61 2.67 11.28
N LYS A 343 14.02 3.87 11.19
CA LYS A 343 12.67 4.16 11.68
C LYS A 343 11.55 3.71 10.75
N ASN A 344 11.85 3.45 9.47
CA ASN A 344 10.86 3.14 8.47
C ASN A 344 11.28 1.95 7.58
N VAL A 345 11.76 0.86 8.19
CA VAL A 345 11.86 -0.45 7.55
C VAL A 345 10.69 -1.33 7.94
N HIS A 346 10.23 -2.11 6.97
CA HIS A 346 9.18 -3.08 7.19
C HIS A 346 9.77 -4.48 7.35
N PHE A 347 9.37 -5.21 8.37
CA PHE A 347 9.73 -6.63 8.52
C PHE A 347 8.59 -7.50 8.01
N SER A 348 8.94 -8.45 7.15
CA SER A 348 8.02 -9.49 6.72
C SER A 348 8.73 -10.83 6.72
N TYR A 349 7.97 -11.92 6.75
CA TYR A 349 8.52 -13.27 6.76
C TYR A 349 7.93 -14.10 5.64
N GLY A 350 8.76 -14.90 4.99
CA GLY A 350 8.30 -15.93 4.07
C GLY A 350 8.62 -17.27 4.70
N ASN A 351 7.59 -17.98 5.17
CA ASN A 351 7.72 -19.30 5.80
C ASN A 351 8.17 -20.35 4.75
N GLY A 352 9.44 -20.26 4.34
CA GLY A 352 10.10 -20.97 3.23
C GLY A 352 10.78 -20.04 2.19
N LEU A 353 11.99 -20.42 1.77
CA LEU A 353 12.83 -19.71 0.78
C LEU A 353 12.12 -19.41 -0.54
N SER A 354 11.36 -20.36 -1.07
CA SER A 354 10.58 -20.17 -2.31
C SER A 354 9.57 -19.02 -2.21
N ARG A 355 8.93 -18.84 -1.03
CA ARG A 355 7.99 -17.74 -0.81
C ARG A 355 8.71 -16.42 -0.63
N MET A 356 9.82 -16.40 0.12
CA MET A 356 10.65 -15.20 0.25
C MET A 356 11.14 -14.70 -1.12
N ALA A 357 11.57 -15.59 -2.00
CA ALA A 357 11.97 -15.23 -3.36
C ALA A 357 10.80 -14.56 -4.14
N ARG A 358 9.58 -15.09 -4.04
CA ARG A 358 8.40 -14.45 -4.65
C ARG A 358 8.09 -13.08 -4.02
N MET A 359 8.12 -12.98 -2.70
CA MET A 359 7.90 -11.71 -2.00
C MET A 359 8.92 -10.65 -2.43
N ALA A 360 10.20 -11.04 -2.51
CA ALA A 360 11.27 -10.17 -2.98
C ALA A 360 11.05 -9.72 -4.42
N ASP A 361 10.67 -10.63 -5.33
CA ASP A 361 10.43 -10.33 -6.75
C ASP A 361 9.35 -9.26 -6.91
N VAL A 362 8.24 -9.41 -6.20
CA VAL A 362 7.13 -8.46 -6.30
C VAL A 362 7.47 -7.11 -5.66
N LEU A 363 8.17 -7.09 -4.51
CA LEU A 363 8.62 -5.85 -3.88
C LEU A 363 9.62 -5.09 -4.77
N ILE A 364 10.56 -5.80 -5.37
CA ILE A 364 11.54 -5.26 -6.31
C ILE A 364 10.84 -4.71 -7.56
N ALA A 365 9.87 -5.43 -8.11
CA ALA A 365 9.07 -4.98 -9.25
C ALA A 365 8.22 -3.74 -8.90
N ALA A 366 7.84 -3.59 -7.63
CA ALA A 366 7.17 -2.41 -7.08
C ALA A 366 8.14 -1.26 -6.72
N GLY A 367 9.43 -1.38 -7.04
CA GLY A 367 10.45 -0.37 -6.76
C GLY A 367 10.79 -0.25 -5.27
N VAL A 368 10.45 -1.24 -4.45
CA VAL A 368 10.79 -1.31 -3.02
C VAL A 368 12.13 -2.04 -2.83
N PRO A 369 13.13 -1.41 -2.18
CA PRO A 369 14.33 -2.11 -1.75
C PRO A 369 13.97 -3.28 -0.84
N ALA A 370 14.35 -4.50 -1.24
CA ALA A 370 14.17 -5.70 -0.43
C ALA A 370 15.54 -6.24 -0.01
N ALA A 371 15.70 -6.56 1.26
CA ALA A 371 16.81 -7.31 1.82
C ALA A 371 16.29 -8.64 2.39
N VAL A 372 17.05 -9.72 2.27
CA VAL A 372 16.65 -11.05 2.73
C VAL A 372 17.67 -11.59 3.70
N ILE A 373 17.22 -12.00 4.89
CA ILE A 373 18.05 -12.67 5.89
C ILE A 373 17.73 -14.16 5.86
N VAL A 374 18.75 -14.98 5.64
CA VAL A 374 18.61 -16.44 5.51
C VAL A 374 19.57 -17.18 6.43
N ASP A 375 19.15 -18.35 6.89
CA ASP A 375 20.02 -19.27 7.62
C ASP A 375 21.14 -19.80 6.71
N ILE A 376 22.22 -20.31 7.31
CA ILE A 376 23.40 -20.79 6.56
C ILE A 376 23.11 -22.02 5.69
N ASP A 377 22.05 -22.77 5.99
CA ASP A 377 21.63 -23.93 5.20
C ASP A 377 20.99 -23.55 3.86
N PHE A 378 20.74 -22.26 3.60
CA PHE A 378 20.43 -21.71 2.28
C PHE A 378 21.45 -22.15 1.21
N LEU A 379 22.72 -22.30 1.57
CA LEU A 379 23.78 -22.72 0.65
C LEU A 379 23.65 -24.19 0.20
N ARG A 380 22.73 -24.97 0.79
CA ARG A 380 22.56 -26.40 0.47
C ARG A 380 21.78 -26.66 -0.82
N ASP A 381 20.66 -25.95 -1.04
CA ASP A 381 19.71 -26.25 -2.12
C ASP A 381 19.97 -25.41 -3.38
N ASP A 382 20.30 -26.07 -4.50
CA ASP A 382 20.69 -25.35 -5.72
C ASP A 382 19.57 -24.57 -6.38
N ALA A 383 18.35 -25.09 -6.32
CA ALA A 383 17.19 -24.48 -6.92
C ALA A 383 16.75 -23.23 -6.14
N ASP A 384 16.69 -23.31 -4.82
CA ASP A 384 16.30 -22.17 -3.98
C ASP A 384 17.35 -21.06 -3.99
N PHE A 385 18.64 -21.42 -3.95
CA PHE A 385 19.74 -20.46 -4.09
C PHE A 385 19.67 -19.73 -5.44
N SER A 386 19.58 -20.47 -6.53
CA SER A 386 19.56 -19.89 -7.88
C SER A 386 18.35 -18.98 -8.08
N ARG A 387 17.18 -19.39 -7.57
CA ARG A 387 15.95 -18.58 -7.63
C ARG A 387 16.10 -17.27 -6.89
N LEU A 388 16.56 -17.29 -5.64
CA LEU A 388 16.69 -16.09 -4.83
C LEU A 388 17.75 -15.13 -5.40
N VAL A 389 18.91 -15.65 -5.79
CA VAL A 389 19.98 -14.84 -6.39
C VAL A 389 19.52 -14.16 -7.69
N THR A 390 18.79 -14.89 -8.54
CA THR A 390 18.25 -14.34 -9.80
C THR A 390 17.25 -13.21 -9.54
N VAL A 391 16.31 -13.41 -8.61
CA VAL A 391 15.33 -12.38 -8.23
C VAL A 391 16.01 -11.12 -7.68
N MET A 392 17.06 -11.30 -6.87
CA MET A 392 17.83 -10.20 -6.31
C MET A 392 18.75 -9.53 -7.34
N GLY A 393 18.75 -9.98 -8.60
CA GLY A 393 19.48 -9.38 -9.72
C GLY A 393 20.90 -9.89 -9.91
N GLY A 394 21.27 -11.01 -9.27
CA GLY A 394 22.57 -11.66 -9.41
C GLY A 394 22.58 -12.81 -10.41
N THR A 395 23.79 -13.25 -10.77
CA THR A 395 24.03 -14.40 -11.66
C THR A 395 24.50 -15.59 -10.80
N PRO A 396 23.68 -16.65 -10.60
CA PRO A 396 24.03 -17.78 -9.74
C PRO A 396 25.35 -18.48 -10.11
N GLU A 397 25.71 -18.46 -11.39
CA GLU A 397 26.92 -19.08 -11.93
C GLU A 397 28.21 -18.52 -11.31
N HIS A 398 28.23 -17.23 -10.93
CA HIS A 398 29.39 -16.61 -10.27
C HIS A 398 29.71 -17.26 -8.92
N PHE A 399 28.70 -17.80 -8.23
CA PHE A 399 28.86 -18.39 -6.90
C PHE A 399 29.08 -19.91 -6.94
N LYS A 400 28.82 -20.56 -8.06
CA LYS A 400 28.77 -22.03 -8.18
C LYS A 400 30.06 -22.72 -7.76
N THR A 401 31.21 -22.20 -8.20
CA THR A 401 32.53 -22.77 -7.87
C THR A 401 32.79 -22.75 -6.37
N HIS A 402 32.64 -21.59 -5.74
CA HIS A 402 32.83 -21.41 -4.30
C HIS A 402 31.83 -22.24 -3.48
N ARG A 403 30.60 -22.36 -3.97
CA ARG A 403 29.56 -23.12 -3.31
C ARG A 403 29.86 -24.61 -3.34
N ASN A 404 30.35 -25.14 -4.46
CA ASN A 404 30.75 -26.54 -4.57
C ASN A 404 31.88 -26.90 -3.60
N VAL A 405 32.83 -25.97 -3.37
CA VAL A 405 33.87 -26.13 -2.35
C VAL A 405 33.25 -26.26 -0.96
N ILE A 406 32.29 -25.41 -0.60
CA ILE A 406 31.61 -25.50 0.70
C ILE A 406 30.81 -26.80 0.79
N SER A 407 29.97 -27.09 -0.19
CA SER A 407 29.11 -28.27 -0.23
C SER A 407 29.90 -29.57 -0.13
N SER A 408 31.06 -29.67 -0.78
CA SER A 408 31.92 -30.86 -0.70
C SER A 408 32.51 -31.06 0.70
N VAL A 409 33.04 -30.00 1.32
CA VAL A 409 33.59 -30.06 2.69
C VAL A 409 32.50 -30.37 3.72
N VAL A 410 31.37 -29.68 3.64
CA VAL A 410 30.25 -29.83 4.58
C VAL A 410 29.62 -31.21 4.44
N SER A 411 29.42 -31.71 3.21
CA SER A 411 28.90 -33.07 3.01
C SER A 411 29.88 -34.14 3.50
N GLY A 412 31.19 -33.86 3.45
CA GLY A 412 32.23 -34.71 4.00
C GLY A 412 32.21 -34.84 5.53
N TRP A 413 31.62 -33.88 6.25
CA TRP A 413 31.40 -33.99 7.70
C TRP A 413 30.27 -34.93 8.08
N GLY A 414 29.44 -35.31 7.11
CA GLY A 414 28.31 -36.20 7.36
C GLY A 414 28.78 -37.60 7.72
N SER A 415 28.33 -38.14 8.85
CA SER A 415 28.61 -39.52 9.22
C SER A 415 27.53 -40.45 8.68
N LYS A 416 27.91 -41.45 7.89
CA LYS A 416 27.01 -42.57 7.56
C LYS A 416 26.70 -43.35 8.85
N VAL A 417 25.47 -43.81 8.99
CA VAL A 417 25.03 -44.59 10.15
C VAL A 417 25.79 -45.92 10.15
N ASN A 418 26.62 -46.15 11.17
CA ASN A 418 27.30 -47.43 11.35
C ASN A 418 26.27 -48.45 11.84
N ARG A 419 25.97 -49.46 11.02
CA ARG A 419 24.93 -50.47 11.29
C ARG A 419 25.13 -51.20 12.62
N ILE A 420 26.37 -51.44 13.03
CA ILE A 420 26.70 -52.17 14.26
C ILE A 420 26.47 -51.24 15.47
N ALA A 421 26.98 -50.01 15.42
CA ALA A 421 26.80 -49.05 16.50
C ALA A 421 25.33 -48.62 16.67
N ALA A 422 24.61 -48.43 15.56
CA ALA A 422 23.18 -48.10 15.57
C ALA A 422 22.36 -49.23 16.18
N ARG A 423 22.63 -50.49 15.81
CA ARG A 423 21.98 -51.67 16.42
C ARG A 423 22.26 -51.75 17.92
N ALA A 424 23.50 -51.53 18.34
CA ALA A 424 23.88 -51.57 19.76
C ALA A 424 23.17 -50.49 20.59
N ARG A 425 23.13 -49.24 20.11
CA ARG A 425 22.42 -48.14 20.81
C ARG A 425 20.92 -48.32 20.80
N THR A 426 20.36 -48.80 19.69
CA THR A 426 18.92 -49.08 19.59
C THR A 426 18.53 -50.19 20.57
N ALA A 427 19.32 -51.27 20.65
CA ALA A 427 19.10 -52.34 21.62
C ALA A 427 19.21 -51.83 23.06
N ALA A 428 20.23 -51.03 23.38
CA ALA A 428 20.38 -50.42 24.69
C ALA A 428 19.19 -49.52 25.08
N ALA A 429 18.60 -48.79 24.13
CA ALA A 429 17.41 -47.99 24.36
C ALA A 429 16.17 -48.87 24.63
N PHE A 430 16.00 -49.97 23.91
CA PHE A 430 14.93 -50.95 24.18
C PHE A 430 15.12 -51.68 25.52
N ASP A 431 16.36 -51.95 25.91
CA ASP A 431 16.70 -52.66 27.15
C ASP A 431 16.74 -51.72 28.37
N SER A 432 16.59 -50.40 28.18
CA SER A 432 16.71 -49.39 29.23
C SER A 432 15.52 -49.34 30.19
N SER A 433 14.35 -49.82 29.76
CA SER A 433 13.13 -49.88 30.54
C SER A 433 12.39 -51.20 30.30
N ALA A 434 11.74 -51.73 31.35
CA ALA A 434 10.85 -52.88 31.26
C ALA A 434 9.39 -52.47 30.98
N ASP A 435 9.14 -51.18 30.75
CA ASP A 435 7.79 -50.67 30.45
C ASP A 435 7.27 -51.18 29.10
N LYS A 436 5.95 -51.41 29.05
CA LYS A 436 5.27 -51.95 27.87
C LYS A 436 5.30 -51.01 26.66
N PHE A 437 5.48 -49.70 26.88
CA PHE A 437 5.46 -48.68 25.84
C PHE A 437 6.72 -47.82 25.93
N LEU A 438 7.30 -47.50 24.76
CA LEU A 438 8.44 -46.58 24.69
C LEU A 438 8.05 -45.17 25.12
N SER A 439 8.89 -44.56 25.93
CA SER A 439 8.87 -43.14 26.26
C SER A 439 9.29 -42.27 25.08
N ASN A 440 8.90 -40.99 25.10
CA ASN A 440 9.34 -40.01 24.10
C ASN A 440 10.87 -39.85 24.04
N SER A 441 11.57 -40.07 25.16
CA SER A 441 13.04 -40.06 25.21
C SER A 441 13.66 -41.23 24.46
N GLU A 442 13.18 -42.46 24.69
CA GLU A 442 13.69 -43.66 24.01
C GLU A 442 13.41 -43.60 22.50
N ILE A 443 12.21 -43.14 22.10
CA ILE A 443 11.88 -42.92 20.69
C ILE A 443 12.87 -41.96 20.03
N LYS A 444 13.20 -40.85 20.71
CA LYS A 444 14.14 -39.85 20.21
C LYS A 444 15.57 -40.42 20.10
N GLU A 445 16.01 -41.19 21.09
CA GLU A 445 17.35 -41.79 21.11
C GLU A 445 17.53 -42.87 20.02
N ILE A 446 16.48 -43.68 19.79
CA ILE A 446 16.42 -44.63 18.68
C ILE A 446 16.47 -43.89 17.35
N GLN A 447 15.64 -42.84 17.17
CA GLN A 447 15.65 -42.02 15.97
C GLN A 447 17.01 -41.39 15.70
N GLU A 448 17.67 -40.83 16.71
CA GLU A 448 19.02 -40.23 16.58
C GLU A 448 20.08 -41.29 16.22
N SER A 449 19.95 -42.51 16.76
CA SER A 449 20.88 -43.62 16.49
C SER A 449 20.82 -44.15 15.07
N VAL A 450 19.65 -44.08 14.43
CA VAL A 450 19.44 -44.53 13.05
C VAL A 450 19.42 -43.40 12.02
N SER A 451 19.52 -42.14 12.47
CA SER A 451 19.55 -40.98 11.59
C SER A 451 20.98 -40.63 11.17
N PRO A 452 21.27 -40.44 9.88
CA PRO A 452 22.56 -39.93 9.45
C PRO A 452 22.77 -38.51 9.99
N VAL A 453 23.97 -38.23 10.52
CA VAL A 453 24.34 -36.87 10.90
C VAL A 453 24.67 -36.12 9.62
N SER A 454 23.81 -35.18 9.25
CA SER A 454 24.06 -34.28 8.13
C SER A 454 25.13 -33.26 8.52
N GLY A 455 26.19 -33.13 7.73
CA GLY A 455 27.19 -32.08 7.94
C GLY A 455 26.61 -30.67 7.84
N TRP A 456 25.51 -30.48 7.10
CA TRP A 456 24.76 -29.23 7.08
C TRP A 456 24.08 -28.92 8.42
N ARG A 457 23.62 -29.93 9.16
CA ARG A 457 23.09 -29.75 10.52
C ARG A 457 24.17 -29.26 11.47
N ARG A 458 25.40 -29.76 11.29
CA ARG A 458 26.56 -29.32 12.06
C ARG A 458 26.93 -27.87 11.71
N LEU A 459 26.98 -27.53 10.42
CA LEU A 459 27.21 -26.15 9.97
C LEU A 459 26.16 -25.17 10.54
N LYS A 460 24.88 -25.59 10.57
CA LYS A 460 23.79 -24.78 11.14
C LYS A 460 23.95 -24.53 12.65
N ALA A 461 24.47 -25.51 13.40
CA ALA A 461 24.66 -25.40 14.84
C ALA A 461 25.93 -24.60 15.24
N ASP A 462 27.01 -24.75 14.49
CA ASP A 462 28.32 -24.16 14.83
C ASP A 462 28.61 -22.85 14.06
N GLY A 463 27.86 -22.59 12.99
CA GLY A 463 28.00 -21.41 12.14
C GLY A 463 29.27 -21.45 11.28
N VAL A 464 29.67 -20.29 10.77
CA VAL A 464 30.83 -20.13 9.86
C VAL A 464 32.16 -20.52 10.53
N GLN A 465 32.24 -20.49 11.86
CA GLN A 465 33.46 -20.72 12.64
C GLN A 465 34.05 -22.14 12.47
N ILE A 466 33.23 -23.12 12.07
CA ILE A 466 33.68 -24.49 11.81
C ILE A 466 34.37 -24.65 10.43
N LEU A 467 34.17 -23.69 9.52
CA LEU A 467 34.83 -23.69 8.22
C LEU A 467 36.31 -23.29 8.36
N SER A 468 37.18 -23.94 7.59
CA SER A 468 38.62 -23.69 7.60
C SER A 468 39.25 -23.81 6.21
N GLY A 469 40.44 -23.24 6.05
CA GLY A 469 41.19 -23.24 4.78
C GLY A 469 40.38 -22.68 3.60
N ASN A 470 40.33 -23.42 2.50
CA ASN A 470 39.66 -22.97 1.27
C ASN A 470 38.15 -22.77 1.46
N SER A 471 37.51 -23.49 2.39
CA SER A 471 36.06 -23.40 2.62
C SER A 471 35.65 -22.06 3.24
N ILE A 472 36.41 -21.53 4.20
CA ILE A 472 36.13 -20.21 4.79
C ILE A 472 36.42 -19.07 3.80
N SER A 473 37.49 -19.19 3.00
CA SER A 473 37.76 -18.19 1.95
C SER A 473 36.65 -18.15 0.90
N SER A 474 36.13 -19.32 0.50
CA SER A 474 35.02 -19.42 -0.45
C SER A 474 33.71 -18.89 0.13
N PHE A 475 33.45 -19.13 1.42
CA PHE A 475 32.32 -18.53 2.12
C PHE A 475 32.39 -17.01 2.12
N ARG A 476 33.54 -16.41 2.43
CA ARG A 476 33.70 -14.94 2.44
C ARG A 476 33.41 -14.30 1.08
N VAL A 477 33.86 -14.93 -0.01
CA VAL A 477 33.56 -14.45 -1.37
C VAL A 477 32.06 -14.50 -1.66
N ILE A 478 31.40 -15.60 -1.29
CA ILE A 478 29.95 -15.74 -1.45
C ILE A 478 29.21 -14.72 -0.58
N ASP A 479 29.53 -14.62 0.71
CA ASP A 479 28.88 -13.70 1.66
C ASP A 479 29.01 -12.25 1.20
N GLN A 480 30.18 -11.83 0.73
CA GLN A 480 30.36 -10.49 0.18
C GLN A 480 29.48 -10.25 -1.04
N GLY A 481 29.49 -11.15 -2.03
CA GLY A 481 28.67 -10.99 -3.24
C GLY A 481 27.17 -11.08 -2.97
N LEU A 482 26.74 -11.91 -2.01
CA LEU A 482 25.34 -11.97 -1.57
C LEU A 482 24.90 -10.68 -0.87
N ARG A 483 25.74 -10.10 0.01
CA ARG A 483 25.46 -8.82 0.68
C ARG A 483 25.30 -7.68 -0.31
N GLU A 484 26.10 -7.65 -1.38
CA GLU A 484 25.96 -6.66 -2.46
C GLU A 484 24.64 -6.77 -3.21
N LEU A 485 24.04 -7.97 -3.27
CA LEU A 485 22.73 -8.23 -3.85
C LEU A 485 21.58 -8.01 -2.84
N GLY A 486 21.86 -7.77 -1.57
CA GLY A 486 20.87 -7.65 -0.50
C GLY A 486 20.45 -8.98 0.15
N ILE A 487 21.24 -10.05 -0.01
CA ILE A 487 21.05 -11.33 0.65
C ILE A 487 22.07 -11.45 1.79
N PHE A 488 21.59 -11.64 3.02
CA PHE A 488 22.39 -11.66 4.23
C PHE A 488 22.31 -13.03 4.88
N VAL A 489 23.43 -13.74 4.96
CA VAL A 489 23.50 -15.06 5.61
C VAL A 489 23.80 -14.88 7.10
N VAL A 490 23.06 -15.58 7.96
CA VAL A 490 23.29 -15.57 9.40
C VAL A 490 24.65 -16.22 9.73
N PRO A 491 25.66 -15.47 10.23
CA PRO A 491 27.02 -15.98 10.37
C PRO A 491 27.15 -17.05 11.47
N CYS A 492 26.30 -17.00 12.49
CA CYS A 492 26.24 -18.01 13.56
C CYS A 492 25.45 -19.26 13.17
N GLY A 493 24.91 -19.32 11.95
CA GLY A 493 24.21 -20.48 11.39
C GLY A 493 22.69 -20.30 11.32
N GLU A 494 22.07 -20.15 12.48
CA GLU A 494 20.63 -19.89 12.67
C GLU A 494 20.44 -18.89 13.83
N LEU A 495 19.24 -18.32 13.93
CA LEU A 495 18.88 -17.31 14.93
C LEU A 495 19.27 -17.69 16.36
N GLU A 496 18.95 -18.92 16.76
CA GLU A 496 19.12 -19.43 18.12
C GLU A 496 20.60 -19.44 18.55
N ARG A 497 21.53 -19.40 17.58
CA ARG A 497 22.98 -19.44 17.82
C ARG A 497 23.58 -18.11 18.22
N PHE A 498 22.83 -17.01 18.14
CA PHE A 498 23.24 -15.75 18.76
C PHE A 498 23.28 -15.85 20.30
N HIS A 499 22.49 -16.74 20.91
CA HIS A 499 22.44 -16.97 22.35
C HIS A 499 22.42 -18.47 22.67
N LYS A 500 23.58 -19.13 22.48
CA LYS A 500 23.75 -20.58 22.70
C LYS A 500 23.56 -21.00 24.17
N ASP A 501 23.68 -20.06 25.10
CA ASP A 501 23.51 -20.26 26.53
C ASP A 501 22.04 -20.37 26.96
N VAL A 502 21.09 -20.00 26.10
CA VAL A 502 19.66 -20.09 26.38
C VAL A 502 19.14 -21.47 25.96
N PRO A 503 18.79 -22.35 26.91
CA PRO A 503 18.19 -23.63 26.58
C PRO A 503 16.73 -23.43 26.17
N SER A 504 16.31 -24.06 25.08
CA SER A 504 14.89 -24.11 24.71
C SER A 504 14.53 -25.43 24.05
N ARG A 505 13.26 -25.81 24.17
CA ARG A 505 12.71 -26.95 23.42
C ARG A 505 12.26 -26.54 22.02
N ASN A 506 11.95 -25.26 21.79
CA ASN A 506 11.55 -24.73 20.50
C ASN A 506 11.94 -23.23 20.34
N LYS A 507 11.86 -22.74 19.10
CA LYS A 507 12.21 -21.36 18.70
C LYS A 507 11.42 -20.28 19.43
N ALA A 508 10.12 -20.52 19.68
CA ALA A 508 9.26 -19.55 20.35
C ALA A 508 9.61 -19.36 21.83
N GLU A 509 9.91 -20.44 22.54
CA GLU A 509 10.37 -20.40 23.94
C GLU A 509 11.74 -19.71 24.05
N TRP A 510 12.66 -20.02 23.12
CA TRP A 510 13.95 -19.34 23.05
C TRP A 510 13.78 -17.83 22.89
N LEU A 511 12.97 -17.41 21.91
CA LEU A 511 12.73 -16.00 21.63
C LEU A 511 12.14 -15.29 22.84
N ARG A 512 11.15 -15.92 23.51
CA ARG A 512 10.53 -15.36 24.70
C ARG A 512 11.56 -15.07 25.79
N VAL A 513 12.42 -16.05 26.11
CA VAL A 513 13.46 -15.86 27.13
C VAL A 513 14.42 -14.75 26.72
N VAL A 514 14.89 -14.74 25.48
CA VAL A 514 15.82 -13.74 24.96
C VAL A 514 15.25 -12.32 25.02
N ILE A 515 13.97 -12.15 24.69
CA ILE A 515 13.28 -10.85 24.73
C ILE A 515 13.01 -10.42 26.18
N GLU A 516 12.42 -11.28 27.01
CA GLU A 516 12.09 -10.95 28.42
C GLU A 516 13.34 -10.61 29.24
N THR A 517 14.47 -11.24 28.95
CA THR A 517 15.74 -10.99 29.64
C THR A 517 16.63 -9.96 28.92
N GLU A 518 16.13 -9.33 27.86
CA GLU A 518 16.82 -8.34 27.02
C GLU A 518 18.21 -8.78 26.50
N ARG A 519 18.44 -10.10 26.39
CA ARG A 519 19.75 -10.67 26.00
C ARG A 519 20.20 -10.22 24.62
N PHE A 520 19.26 -9.95 23.72
CA PHE A 520 19.52 -9.45 22.37
C PHE A 520 20.36 -8.16 22.36
N LYS A 521 20.30 -7.32 23.41
CA LYS A 521 21.14 -6.12 23.55
C LYS A 521 22.63 -6.43 23.70
N SER A 522 23.01 -7.64 24.09
CA SER A 522 24.42 -8.02 24.22
C SER A 522 25.03 -8.58 22.93
N SER A 523 24.20 -8.91 21.93
CA SER A 523 24.66 -9.55 20.69
C SER A 523 25.30 -8.55 19.73
N THR A 524 26.64 -8.53 19.71
CA THR A 524 27.40 -7.66 18.79
C THR A 524 27.29 -8.15 17.34
N GLU A 525 27.32 -9.47 17.13
CA GLU A 525 27.22 -10.06 15.78
C GLU A 525 25.87 -9.76 15.12
N ALA A 526 24.77 -9.88 15.88
CA ALA A 526 23.43 -9.60 15.34
C ALA A 526 23.24 -8.09 15.06
N ARG A 527 23.83 -7.21 15.87
CA ARG A 527 23.84 -5.75 15.61
C ARG A 527 24.55 -5.43 14.30
N LEU A 528 25.75 -5.97 14.09
CA LEU A 528 26.52 -5.76 12.85
C LEU A 528 25.77 -6.29 11.61
N LEU A 529 25.06 -7.42 11.75
CA LEU A 529 24.21 -7.94 10.69
C LEU A 529 23.11 -6.94 10.33
N ILE A 530 22.35 -6.46 11.31
CA ILE A 530 21.26 -5.50 11.08
C ILE A 530 21.77 -4.17 10.55
N ASP A 531 22.90 -3.67 11.06
CA ASP A 531 23.51 -2.44 10.53
C ASP A 531 23.85 -2.58 9.04
N SER A 532 24.40 -3.73 8.63
CA SER A 532 24.71 -3.99 7.22
C SER A 532 23.46 -4.10 6.33
N VAL A 533 22.35 -4.62 6.88
CA VAL A 533 21.06 -4.70 6.18
C VAL A 533 20.46 -3.31 5.99
N ILE A 534 20.49 -2.48 7.04
CA ILE A 534 19.99 -1.11 6.99
C ILE A 534 20.82 -0.26 6.04
N ASP A 535 22.15 -0.42 6.04
CA ASP A 535 23.03 0.31 5.12
C ASP A 535 22.71 -0.02 3.66
N TYR A 536 22.42 -1.29 3.34
CA TYR A 536 21.96 -1.69 2.01
C TYR A 536 20.60 -1.06 1.63
N ILE A 537 19.65 -0.98 2.56
CA ILE A 537 18.34 -0.38 2.32
C ILE A 537 18.43 1.15 2.15
N ALA A 538 19.31 1.81 2.91
CA ALA A 538 19.49 3.26 2.87
C ALA A 538 20.18 3.75 1.60
N GLU A 539 21.08 2.95 1.03
CA GLU A 539 21.78 3.24 -0.23
C GLU A 539 21.50 2.12 -1.26
N PRO A 540 20.26 2.02 -1.77
CA PRO A 540 19.94 1.03 -2.78
C PRO A 540 20.75 1.39 -4.03
N ARG A 541 21.78 0.59 -4.32
CA ARG A 541 22.62 0.79 -5.52
C ARG A 541 21.69 0.76 -6.73
N SER A 542 21.72 1.83 -7.53
CA SER A 542 20.87 1.95 -8.73
C SER A 542 21.08 0.73 -9.60
N ARG A 543 20.09 -0.15 -9.66
CA ARG A 543 20.08 -1.26 -10.60
C ARG A 543 20.06 -0.63 -11.98
N SER A 544 21.13 -0.79 -12.75
CA SER A 544 21.10 -0.42 -14.17
C SER A 544 19.90 -1.11 -14.79
N SER A 545 19.11 -0.37 -15.56
CA SER A 545 17.97 -0.83 -16.35
C SER A 545 18.37 -1.88 -17.39
N ALA A 546 18.80 -3.05 -16.93
CA ALA A 546 19.16 -4.19 -17.75
C ALA A 546 17.93 -5.10 -17.83
N GLY A 547 17.23 -5.04 -18.96
CA GLY A 547 16.21 -6.01 -19.32
C GLY A 547 14.80 -5.45 -19.42
N THR A 548 14.59 -4.44 -20.26
CA THR A 548 13.31 -4.31 -20.97
C THR A 548 13.07 -5.66 -21.67
N ARG A 549 12.23 -6.53 -21.08
CA ARG A 549 11.76 -7.74 -21.74
C ARG A 549 11.05 -7.30 -23.01
N GLY A 550 11.74 -7.45 -24.14
CA GLY A 550 11.21 -7.19 -25.47
C GLY A 550 9.95 -8.01 -25.66
N ARG A 551 8.80 -7.33 -25.64
CA ARG A 551 7.55 -7.89 -26.14
C ARG A 551 7.73 -7.99 -27.65
N LYS A 552 7.98 -9.20 -28.15
CA LYS A 552 7.83 -9.51 -29.57
C LYS A 552 6.42 -9.05 -29.96
N ARG A 553 6.35 -8.07 -30.86
CA ARG A 553 5.22 -7.92 -31.75
C ARG A 553 5.26 -9.15 -32.65
N GLU A 554 4.30 -10.04 -32.47
CA GLU A 554 3.87 -10.92 -33.55
C GLU A 554 2.70 -10.21 -34.26
N ASP A 555 2.74 -10.33 -35.58
CA ASP A 555 1.98 -9.58 -36.58
C ASP A 555 0.46 -9.63 -36.44
#